data_AF-A0A453RFJ5-F1
#
_entry.id   AF-A0A453RFJ5-F1
#
_cell.length_a   1.000
_cell.length_b   1.000
_cell.length_c   1.000
_cell.angle_alpha   90.00
_cell.angle_beta   90.00
_cell.angle_gamma   90.00
#
_symmetry.space_group_name_H-M   'P 1'
#
loop_
_entity.id
_entity.type
_entity.pdbx_description
1 polymer ?
#
loop_
_entity_poly.entity_id
_entity_poly.type
_entity_poly.pdbx_seq_one_letter_code
_entity_poly.pdbx_strand_id
1 'polypeptide(L)' 'YICEMDARVMWDNKTGHSRGYGFVLFCSQQALDRFNTAVVSPIYYVMFTLLCLFLIRKSSIWHLLQSGDDPYVA' A
#
# COMPACT_ATOMS: atom_id res chain seq x y z
N TYR A 1 24.98 -24.43 8.70
CA TYR A 1 23.98 -23.44 9.15
C TYR A 1 22.64 -23.85 8.57
N ILE A 2 21.68 -24.24 9.41
CA ILE A 2 20.29 -24.44 8.98
C ILE A 2 19.63 -23.07 9.11
N CYS A 3 19.17 -22.50 8.00
CA CYS A 3 18.34 -21.31 8.04
C CYS A 3 16.88 -21.78 7.94
N GLU A 4 16.09 -21.48 8.96
CA GLU A 4 14.67 -21.83 9.05
C GLU A 4 13.80 -20.60 8.76
N MET A 5 12.77 -20.77 7.93
CA MET A 5 11.78 -19.72 7.67
C MET A 5 10.83 -19.62 8.87
N ASP A 6 10.56 -18.40 9.34
CA ASP A 6 9.69 -18.14 10.49
C ASP A 6 8.62 -17.10 10.12
N ALA A 7 7.44 -17.17 10.72
CA ALA A 7 6.37 -16.21 10.52
C ALA A 7 5.76 -15.85 11.89
N ARG A 8 5.75 -14.54 12.20
CA ARG A 8 5.27 -14.03 13.49
C ARG A 8 4.15 -13.02 13.30
N VAL A 9 2.97 -13.36 13.81
CA VAL A 9 1.82 -12.45 13.91
C VAL A 9 1.97 -11.60 15.18
N MET A 10 1.68 -10.30 15.07
CA MET A 10 1.75 -9.39 16.21
C MET A 10 0.43 -9.36 16.96
N TRP A 11 0.50 -9.60 18.26
CA TRP A 11 -0.66 -9.65 19.15
C TRP A 11 -0.64 -8.50 20.14
N ASP A 12 -1.81 -8.02 20.54
CA ASP A 12 -1.94 -7.11 21.67
C ASP A 12 -1.89 -7.88 22.99
N ASN A 13 -0.87 -7.62 23.80
CA ASN A 13 -0.66 -8.30 25.08
C ASN A 13 -1.76 -8.03 26.12
N LYS A 14 -2.58 -6.98 25.95
CA LYS A 14 -3.64 -6.64 26.90
C LYS A 14 -4.96 -7.34 26.59
N THR A 15 -5.34 -7.39 25.32
CA THR A 15 -6.62 -7.96 24.87
C THR A 15 -6.49 -9.37 24.29
N GLY A 16 -5.28 -9.81 23.94
CA GLY A 16 -5.03 -11.07 23.25
C GLY A 16 -5.47 -11.08 21.79
N HIS A 17 -5.91 -9.94 21.24
CA HIS A 17 -6.31 -9.84 19.84
C HIS A 17 -5.13 -9.62 18.90
N SER A 18 -5.22 -10.18 17.69
CA SER A 18 -4.23 -9.92 16.64
C SER A 18 -4.32 -8.47 16.21
N ARG A 19 -3.15 -7.85 15.98
CA ARG A 19 -3.07 -6.48 15.45
C ARG A 19 -3.33 -6.41 13.95
N GLY A 20 -3.61 -7.53 13.30
CA GLY A 20 -3.90 -7.59 11.86
C GLY A 20 -2.67 -7.51 10.97
N TYR A 21 -1.45 -7.60 11.53
CA TYR A 21 -0.20 -7.66 10.77
C TYR A 21 0.80 -8.62 11.41
N GLY A 22 1.75 -9.07 10.60
CA GLY A 22 2.82 -9.97 10.99
C GLY A 22 4.03 -9.83 10.08
N PHE A 23 5.13 -10.48 10.46
CA PHE A 23 6.38 -10.46 9.73
C PHE A 23 6.80 -11.89 9.38
N VAL A 24 7.36 -12.05 8.18
CA VAL A 24 7.91 -13.32 7.71
C VAL A 24 9.42 -13.15 7.54
N LEU A 25 10.18 -14.06 8.14
CA LEU A 25 11.62 -14.16 8.01
C LEU A 25 11.96 -15.04 6.80
N PHE A 26 12.68 -14.45 5.85
CA PHE A 26 13.20 -15.18 4.70
C PHE A 26 14.65 -15.55 4.91
N CYS A 27 14.98 -16.78 4.55
CA CYS A 27 16.31 -17.32 4.68
C CYS A 27 17.24 -17.03 3.51
N SER A 28 16.68 -16.68 2.35
CA SER A 28 17.45 -16.37 1.17
C SER A 28 16.84 -15.17 0.46
N GLN A 29 17.73 -14.38 -0.15
CA GLN A 29 17.33 -13.26 -0.97
C GLN A 29 16.46 -13.72 -2.15
N GLN A 30 16.77 -14.88 -2.75
CA GLN A 30 15.96 -15.42 -3.85
C GLN A 30 14.52 -15.74 -3.44
N ALA A 31 14.28 -16.21 -2.22
CA ALA A 31 12.92 -16.45 -1.71
C ALA A 31 12.16 -15.14 -1.51
N LEU A 32 12.84 -14.12 -0.98
CA LEU A 32 12.30 -12.77 -0.83
C LEU A 32 11.97 -12.14 -2.19
N ASP A 33 12.86 -12.25 -3.17
CA ASP A 33 12.66 -11.72 -4.52
C ASP A 33 11.45 -12.35 -5.19
N ARG A 34 11.30 -13.67 -5.09
CA ARG A 34 10.11 -14.37 -5.61
C ARG A 34 8.83 -13.90 -4.95
N PHE A 35 8.84 -13.73 -3.62
CA PHE A 35 7.68 -13.21 -2.89
C PHE A 35 7.33 -11.79 -3.33
N ASN A 36 8.34 -10.92 -3.46
CA ASN A 36 8.16 -9.55 -3.92
C ASN A 36 7.57 -9.51 -5.34
N THR A 37 8.09 -10.32 -6.26
CA THR A 37 7.57 -10.37 -7.63
C THR A 37 6.16 -10.95 -7.70
N ALA A 38 5.85 -11.99 -6.93
CA ALA A 38 4.57 -12.68 -7.02
C ALA A 38 3.43 -11.97 -6.28
N VAL A 39 3.74 -11.25 -5.18
CA VAL A 39 2.71 -10.72 -4.27
C VAL A 39 2.78 -9.20 -4.17
N VAL A 40 3.94 -8.66 -3.78
CA VAL A 40 4.09 -7.22 -3.49
C VAL A 40 3.96 -6.38 -4.76
N SER A 41 4.58 -6.85 -5.84
CA SER A 41 4.62 -6.18 -7.13
C SER A 41 3.21 -5.96 -7.74
N PRO A 42 2.33 -6.98 -7.87
CA PRO A 42 0.95 -6.77 -8.31
C PRO A 42 0.16 -5.78 -7.46
N ILE A 43 0.29 -5.86 -6.12
CA ILE A 43 -0.39 -4.93 -5.20
C ILE A 43 0.09 -3.50 -5.45
N TYR A 44 1.41 -3.31 -5.58
CA TYR A 44 1.98 -2.01 -5.87
C TYR A 44 1.53 -1.47 -7.22
N TYR A 45 1.53 -2.29 -8.28
CA TYR A 45 1.06 -1.88 -9.60
C TYR A 45 -0.39 -1.43 -9.58
N VAL A 46 -1.29 -2.21 -8.96
CA VAL A 46 -2.71 -1.83 -8.85
C VAL A 46 -2.87 -0.55 -8.05
N MET A 47 -2.21 -0.43 -6.90
CA MET A 47 -2.27 0.78 -6.07
C MET A 47 -1.75 2.00 -6.83
N PHE A 48 -0.63 1.88 -7.53
CA PHE A 48 -0.03 2.96 -8.31
C PHE A 48 -0.89 3.36 -9.49
N THR A 49 -1.45 2.40 -10.24
CA THR A 49 -2.39 2.68 -11.33
C THR A 49 -3.63 3.40 -10.82
N LEU A 50 -4.21 2.96 -9.69
CA LEU A 50 -5.36 3.63 -9.09
C LEU A 50 -5.02 5.05 -8.62
N LEU A 51 -3.85 5.24 -8.01
CA LEU A 51 -3.36 6.56 -7.62
C LEU A 51 -3.18 7.48 -8.84
N CYS A 52 -2.54 7.00 -9.90
CA CYS A 52 -2.37 7.76 -11.14
C CYS A 52 -3.73 8.13 -11.76
N LEU A 53 -4.66 7.18 -11.86
CA LEU A 53 -6.00 7.46 -12.36
C LEU A 53 -6.74 8.50 -11.50
N PHE A 54 -6.64 8.40 -10.18
CA PHE A 54 -7.19 9.38 -9.26
C PHE A 54 -6.58 10.77 -9.49
N LEU A 55 -5.25 10.86 -9.61
CA LEU A 55 -4.54 12.11 -9.83
C LEU A 55 -4.87 12.74 -11.20
N ILE A 56 -4.99 11.93 -12.25
CA ILE A 56 -5.40 12.38 -13.59
C ILE A 56 -6.85 12.89 -13.57
N ARG A 57 -7.78 12.15 -12.94
CA ARG A 57 -9.18 12.59 -12.79
C ARG A 57 -9.29 13.88 -11.97
N LYS A 58 -8.50 13.98 -10.91
CA LYS A 58 -8.38 15.16 -10.06
C LYS A 58 -7.91 16.34 -10.94
N SER A 59 -6.81 16.22 -11.69
CA SER A 59 -6.30 17.23 -12.64
C SER A 59 -7.33 17.74 -13.65
N SER A 60 -8.16 16.84 -14.21
CA SER A 60 -9.11 17.20 -15.28
C SER A 60 -10.37 17.93 -14.79
N ILE A 61 -10.68 17.87 -13.49
CA ILE A 61 -11.90 18.48 -12.90
C ILE A 61 -11.57 19.75 -12.11
N TRP A 62 -10.32 20.00 -11.70
CA TRP A 62 -9.95 21.22 -10.95
C TRP A 62 -10.31 22.51 -11.65
N HIS A 63 -10.14 22.58 -12.98
CA HIS A 63 -10.53 23.76 -13.75
C HIS A 63 -12.06 23.99 -13.79
N LEU A 64 -12.86 22.97 -13.50
CA LEU A 64 -14.33 23.06 -13.46
C LEU A 64 -14.87 23.38 -12.04
N LEU A 65 -14.09 23.11 -10.99
CA LEU A 65 -14.47 23.44 -9.61
C LEU A 65 -14.05 24.85 -9.20
N GLN A 66 -13.02 25.40 -9.84
CA GLN A 66 -12.50 26.73 -9.52
C GLN A 66 -13.32 27.89 -10.13
N SER A 67 -14.30 27.59 -11.00
CA SER A 67 -15.20 28.59 -11.58
C SER A 67 -16.41 28.93 -10.69
N GLY A 68 -16.56 28.29 -9.53
CA GLY A 68 -17.77 28.38 -8.70
C GLY A 68 -17.65 29.20 -7.41
N ASP A 69 -16.44 29.49 -6.91
CA ASP A 69 -16.24 30.11 -5.60
C ASP A 69 -15.33 31.34 -5.66
N ASP A 70 -15.72 32.37 -6.42
CA ASP A 70 -15.18 33.73 -6.23
C ASP A 70 -16.29 34.69 -5.76
N PRO A 71 -16.42 34.95 -4.44
CA PRO A 71 -17.37 35.91 -3.91
C PRO A 71 -16.89 37.37 -4.00
N TYR A 72 -15.71 37.66 -4.58
CA TYR A 72 -15.13 39.00 -4.65
C TYR A 72 -14.84 39.53 -6.06
N VAL A 73 -15.08 38.74 -7.12
CA VAL A 73 -14.98 39.22 -8.50
C VAL A 73 -16.37 39.66 -9.00
N ALA A 74 -16.64 40.95 -8.79
CA ALA A 74 -17.55 41.77 -9.57
C ALA A 74 -16.74 42.72 -10.47
#